data_AF-A0A957ZWH5-F1
#
_entry.id   AF-A0A957ZWH5-F1
#
_cell.length_a   1.000
_cell.length_b   1.000
_cell.length_c   1.000
_cell.angle_alpha   90.00
_cell.angle_beta   90.00
_cell.angle_gamma   90.00
#
_symmetry.space_group_name_H-M   'P 1'
#
loop_
_entity.id
_entity.type
_entity.pdbx_description
1 polymer ?
#
loop_
_entity_poly.entity_id
_entity_poly.type
_entity_poly.pdbx_seq_one_letter_code
_entity_poly.pdbx_strand_id
1 'polypeptide(L)'
;MYPIANVHPLPFLRGEFMNLAPYPEPALEALDPRFEQYTIGNSGLEQLWTGARWAEGPVWFGDARCLLFSDIPNNRILRWDEETGDVTVYRKPSHNSNGHTRDRQGRLISCEHGARRVTRTELTGHVTVLMD
;
A
#
# COMPACT_ATOMS: atom_id res chain seq x y z
N MET A 1 17.90 -12.69 -11.00
CA MET A 1 16.55 -12.11 -11.09
C MET A 1 16.75 -10.62 -11.35
N TYR A 2 16.57 -10.18 -12.59
CA TYR A 2 16.79 -8.78 -12.96
C TYR A 2 15.58 -7.95 -12.51
N PRO A 3 15.77 -6.79 -11.85
CA PRO A 3 14.67 -5.93 -11.45
C PRO A 3 14.00 -5.34 -12.69
N ILE A 4 12.68 -5.16 -12.62
CA ILE A 4 11.82 -4.69 -13.73
C ILE A 4 11.62 -3.16 -13.74
N ALA A 5 12.13 -2.45 -12.74
CA ALA A 5 12.20 -0.97 -12.68
C ALA A 5 13.07 -0.55 -11.48
N ASN A 6 13.68 0.65 -11.57
CA ASN A 6 14.31 1.35 -10.45
C ASN A 6 13.52 2.64 -10.15
N VAL A 7 13.40 3.00 -8.88
CA VAL A 7 12.79 4.28 -8.44
C VAL A 7 13.88 5.11 -7.77
N HIS A 8 14.11 6.33 -8.26
CA HIS A 8 15.10 7.24 -7.68
C HIS A 8 14.44 8.27 -6.75
N PRO A 9 14.93 8.46 -5.51
CA PRO A 9 14.39 9.48 -4.62
C PRO A 9 14.88 10.89 -5.03
N LEU A 10 13.95 11.83 -5.19
CA LEU A 10 14.24 13.27 -5.37
C LEU A 10 14.20 14.02 -4.02
N PRO A 11 14.97 15.11 -3.84
CA PRO A 11 14.94 15.92 -2.62
C PRO A 11 13.65 16.74 -2.51
N PHE A 12 12.92 16.61 -1.40
CA PHE A 12 11.66 17.30 -1.13
C PHE A 12 11.87 18.63 -0.38
N LEU A 13 11.34 19.72 -0.92
CA LEU A 13 11.09 20.98 -0.20
C LEU A 13 9.59 21.07 0.12
N ARG A 14 9.27 21.36 1.39
CA ARG A 14 7.89 21.48 1.89
C ARG A 14 7.27 22.79 1.43
N GLY A 15 6.05 22.70 0.92
CA GLY A 15 5.04 23.74 1.08
C GLY A 15 5.15 24.94 0.14
N GLU A 16 5.21 24.71 -1.16
CA GLU A 16 4.69 25.59 -2.22
C GLU A 16 4.24 24.66 -3.35
N PHE A 17 3.30 25.08 -4.21
CA PHE A 17 2.79 24.31 -5.37
C PHE A 17 3.86 23.38 -5.93
N MET A 18 3.74 22.08 -5.63
CA MET A 18 4.75 21.10 -5.98
C MET A 18 4.96 21.19 -7.48
N ASN A 19 6.19 21.52 -7.87
CA ASN A 19 6.71 21.51 -9.22
C ASN A 19 5.90 20.57 -10.09
N LEU A 20 5.32 21.07 -11.19
CA LEU A 20 4.83 20.21 -12.26
C LEU A 20 6.02 19.33 -12.66
N ALA A 21 6.07 18.10 -12.15
CA ALA A 21 7.06 17.14 -12.58
C ALA A 21 6.90 17.06 -14.10
N PRO A 22 7.99 17.22 -14.87
CA PRO A 22 7.89 17.13 -16.31
C PRO A 22 7.32 15.76 -16.65
N TYR A 23 6.37 15.73 -17.58
CA TYR A 23 5.91 14.48 -18.15
C TYR A 23 6.89 14.03 -19.25
N PRO A 24 7.19 12.73 -19.36
CA PRO A 24 6.73 11.64 -18.48
C PRO A 24 7.41 11.65 -17.10
N GLU A 25 6.73 11.10 -16.09
CA GLU A 25 7.20 11.04 -14.68
C GLU A 25 8.67 10.59 -14.59
N PRO A 26 9.61 11.46 -14.17
CA PRO A 26 11.04 11.16 -14.17
C PRO A 26 11.43 10.04 -13.21
N ALA A 27 10.60 9.72 -12.21
CA ALA A 27 10.83 8.59 -11.31
C ALA A 27 10.50 7.22 -11.93
N LEU A 28 9.93 7.18 -13.15
CA LEU A 28 9.55 5.95 -13.86
C LEU A 28 10.48 5.68 -15.04
N GLU A 29 11.23 4.59 -14.98
CA GLU A 29 12.07 4.11 -16.07
C GLU A 29 11.52 2.79 -16.63
N ALA A 30 11.15 2.78 -17.92
CA ALA A 30 10.77 1.57 -18.63
C ALA A 30 12.02 0.86 -19.16
N LEU A 31 12.32 -0.33 -18.63
CA LEU A 31 13.50 -1.12 -19.05
C LEU A 31 13.27 -1.93 -20.34
N ASP A 32 12.01 -2.10 -20.74
CA ASP A 32 11.60 -2.83 -21.94
C ASP A 32 10.46 -2.07 -22.64
N PRO A 33 10.53 -1.83 -23.95
CA PRO A 33 9.50 -1.09 -24.69
C PRO A 33 8.09 -1.68 -24.55
N ARG A 34 7.97 -2.99 -24.26
CA ARG A 34 6.66 -3.63 -24.02
C ARG A 34 5.94 -3.08 -22.79
N PHE A 35 6.65 -2.43 -21.86
CA PHE A 35 6.06 -1.83 -20.66
C PHE A 35 5.42 -0.46 -20.94
N GLU A 36 5.86 0.25 -21.99
CA GLU A 36 5.42 1.62 -22.29
C GLU A 36 3.90 1.74 -22.44
N GLN A 37 3.25 0.71 -22.99
CA GLN A 37 1.79 0.66 -23.13
C GLN A 37 1.01 0.68 -21.79
N TYR A 38 1.66 0.36 -20.67
CA TYR A 38 1.06 0.39 -19.33
C TYR A 38 1.32 1.70 -18.59
N THR A 39 2.08 2.60 -19.20
CA THR A 39 2.35 3.93 -18.64
C THR A 39 1.34 4.93 -19.16
N ILE A 40 0.85 5.79 -18.27
CA ILE A 40 0.04 6.94 -18.66
C ILE A 40 0.99 8.13 -18.66
N GLY A 41 1.37 8.60 -19.86
CA GLY A 41 2.42 9.61 -20.01
C GLY A 41 2.14 10.94 -19.31
N ASN A 42 0.86 11.24 -19.01
CA ASN A 42 0.42 12.40 -18.24
C ASN A 42 -0.01 12.06 -16.79
N SER A 43 0.42 10.93 -16.25
CA SER A 43 0.23 10.56 -14.84
C SER A 43 1.55 10.74 -14.07
N GLY A 44 1.49 11.45 -12.95
CA GLY A 44 2.61 11.61 -12.02
C GLY A 44 2.60 10.55 -10.92
N LEU A 45 3.74 10.35 -10.26
CA LEU A 45 3.84 9.57 -9.04
C LEU A 45 3.38 10.43 -7.86
N GLU A 46 2.36 9.96 -7.14
CA GLU A 46 1.85 10.65 -5.95
C GLU A 46 2.29 9.94 -4.66
N GLN A 47 2.83 10.70 -3.72
CA GLN A 47 3.12 10.21 -2.38
C GLN A 47 1.91 10.44 -1.47
N LEU A 48 1.09 9.40 -1.30
CA LEU A 48 -0.14 9.48 -0.51
C LEU A 48 0.11 9.78 0.98
N TRP A 49 1.19 9.25 1.57
CA TRP A 49 1.44 9.41 3.00
C TRP A 49 2.88 9.08 3.44
N THR A 50 3.30 9.61 4.59
CA THR A 50 4.55 9.26 5.29
C THR A 50 4.28 9.06 6.78
N GLY A 51 5.09 8.22 7.45
CA GLY A 51 4.99 8.00 8.90
C GLY A 51 4.98 6.54 9.33
N ALA A 52 5.02 5.59 8.40
CA ALA A 52 5.30 4.20 8.70
C ALA A 52 6.79 4.02 8.94
N ARG A 53 7.15 3.07 9.82
CA ARG A 53 8.54 2.63 9.95
C ARG A 53 8.91 1.67 8.82
N TRP A 54 7.97 0.82 8.42
CA TRP A 54 8.09 -0.03 7.23
C TRP A 54 6.68 -0.34 6.71
N ALA A 55 6.32 0.27 5.58
CA ALA A 55 5.04 0.05 4.92
C ALA A 55 5.10 -1.19 4.02
N GLU A 56 4.12 -2.09 4.13
CA GLU A 56 4.07 -3.33 3.35
C GLU A 56 2.65 -3.82 3.13
N GLY A 57 2.51 -4.80 2.23
CA GLY A 57 1.26 -5.52 1.99
C GLY A 57 0.05 -4.66 1.61
N PRO A 58 0.15 -3.69 0.67
CA PRO A 58 -1.00 -2.88 0.27
C PRO A 58 -2.14 -3.74 -0.31
N VAL A 59 -3.38 -3.44 0.09
CA VAL A 59 -4.60 -4.05 -0.49
C VAL A 59 -5.72 -3.02 -0.62
N TRP A 60 -6.33 -2.96 -1.81
CA TRP A 60 -7.41 -2.02 -2.11
C TRP A 60 -8.80 -2.60 -1.80
N PHE A 61 -9.64 -1.81 -1.10
CA PHE A 61 -11.05 -2.08 -0.85
C PHE A 61 -11.90 -1.02 -1.56
N GLY A 62 -12.24 -1.25 -2.83
CA GLY A 62 -12.98 -0.28 -3.65
C GLY A 62 -14.40 0.02 -3.18
N ASP A 63 -15.06 -0.91 -2.50
CA ASP A 63 -16.35 -0.73 -1.84
C ASP A 63 -16.28 0.15 -0.58
N ALA A 64 -15.09 0.28 0.01
CA ALA A 64 -14.82 1.16 1.14
C ALA A 64 -13.91 2.34 0.76
N ARG A 65 -13.63 2.51 -0.54
CA ARG A 65 -12.73 3.54 -1.12
C ARG A 65 -11.46 3.73 -0.30
N CYS A 66 -10.81 2.64 0.09
CA CYS A 66 -9.64 2.73 0.95
C CYS A 66 -8.55 1.69 0.65
N LEU A 67 -7.31 2.09 0.92
CA LEU A 67 -6.13 1.24 0.85
C LEU A 67 -5.73 0.83 2.27
N LEU A 68 -5.67 -0.48 2.53
CA LEU A 68 -5.09 -1.01 3.76
C LEU A 68 -3.64 -1.40 3.52
N PHE A 69 -2.78 -1.15 4.49
CA PHE A 69 -1.35 -1.52 4.45
C PHE A 69 -0.79 -1.64 5.86
N SER A 70 0.24 -2.45 6.04
CA SER A 70 0.84 -2.69 7.36
C SER A 70 2.02 -1.76 7.64
N ASP A 71 2.13 -1.29 8.88
CA ASP A 71 3.34 -0.69 9.44
C ASP A 71 3.98 -1.71 10.40
N ILE A 72 4.74 -2.66 9.82
CA ILE A 72 5.07 -3.94 10.44
C ILE A 72 5.71 -3.78 11.83
N PRO A 73 6.76 -2.96 12.02
CA PRO A 73 7.45 -2.88 13.31
C PRO A 73 6.59 -2.20 14.39
N ASN A 74 5.62 -1.37 13.99
CA ASN A 74 4.70 -0.68 14.91
C ASN A 74 3.43 -1.50 15.21
N ASN A 75 3.36 -2.74 14.72
CA ASN A 75 2.32 -3.73 15.02
C ASN A 75 0.89 -3.20 14.75
N ARG A 76 0.70 -2.56 13.59
CA ARG A 76 -0.57 -1.99 13.17
C ARG A 76 -0.83 -2.15 11.67
N ILE A 77 -2.10 -2.24 11.32
CA ILE A 77 -2.61 -2.04 9.95
C ILE A 77 -3.14 -0.60 9.89
N LEU A 78 -2.79 0.12 8.84
CA LEU A 78 -3.22 1.46 8.51
C LEU A 78 -4.26 1.44 7.38
N ARG A 79 -5.10 2.47 7.33
CA ARG A 79 -6.10 2.72 6.28
C ARG A 79 -5.87 4.11 5.73
N TRP A 80 -5.56 4.20 4.44
CA TRP A 80 -5.66 5.45 3.68
C TRP A 80 -7.07 5.55 3.08
N ASP A 81 -7.75 6.66 3.35
CA ASP A 81 -9.09 6.96 2.84
C ASP A 81 -8.98 7.81 1.56
N GLU A 82 -9.58 7.36 0.46
CA GLU A 82 -9.48 8.04 -0.84
C GLU A 82 -10.23 9.38 -0.85
N GLU A 83 -11.28 9.54 -0.06
CA GLU A 83 -12.11 10.76 -0.09
C GLU A 83 -11.45 11.89 0.71
N THR A 84 -10.85 11.57 1.86
CA THR A 84 -10.23 12.60 2.72
C THR A 84 -8.72 12.72 2.53
N GLY A 85 -8.06 11.69 1.99
CA GLY A 85 -6.61 11.57 1.94
C GLY A 85 -5.96 11.21 3.28
N ASP A 86 -6.76 11.00 4.34
CA ASP A 86 -6.25 10.72 5.68
C ASP A 86 -5.75 9.28 5.82
N VAL A 87 -4.72 9.12 6.65
CA VAL A 87 -4.28 7.79 7.11
C VAL A 87 -4.61 7.60 8.58
N THR A 88 -5.40 6.57 8.86
CA THR A 88 -5.86 6.20 10.20
C THR A 88 -5.44 4.77 10.56
N VAL A 89 -5.51 4.40 11.84
CA VAL A 89 -5.25 3.02 12.27
C VAL A 89 -6.49 2.17 12.02
N TYR A 90 -6.36 1.14 11.19
CA TYR A 90 -7.40 0.14 10.97
C TYR A 90 -7.40 -0.93 12.08
N ARG A 91 -6.22 -1.42 12.48
CA ARG A 91 -6.08 -2.44 13.52
C ARG A 91 -4.78 -2.29 14.30
N LYS A 92 -4.86 -2.40 15.62
CA LYS A 92 -3.71 -2.50 16.53
C LYS A 92 -4.14 -3.22 17.82
N PRO A 93 -3.43 -4.28 18.27
CA PRO A 93 -2.28 -4.93 17.64
C PRO A 93 -2.67 -5.70 16.36
N SER A 94 -1.71 -5.89 15.44
CA SER A 94 -1.92 -6.66 14.20
C SER A 94 -1.09 -7.95 14.11
N HIS A 95 -0.41 -8.33 15.20
CA HIS A 95 0.56 -9.41 15.23
C HIS A 95 1.64 -9.31 14.15
N ASN A 96 2.12 -8.08 13.90
CA ASN A 96 3.10 -7.78 12.85
C ASN A 96 2.66 -8.33 11.49
N SER A 97 1.39 -8.08 11.14
CA SER A 97 0.87 -8.39 9.82
C SER A 97 1.74 -7.78 8.72
N ASN A 98 1.89 -8.49 7.61
CA ASN A 98 2.65 -8.06 6.44
C ASN A 98 1.73 -8.11 5.21
N GLY A 99 1.79 -9.19 4.43
CA GLY A 99 0.99 -9.35 3.21
C GLY A 99 -0.50 -9.38 3.50
N HIS A 100 -1.27 -8.65 2.69
CA HIS A 100 -2.71 -8.64 2.71
C HIS A 100 -3.28 -9.01 1.33
N THR A 101 -4.45 -9.64 1.33
CA THR A 101 -5.25 -9.80 0.12
C THR A 101 -6.73 -9.78 0.46
N ARG A 102 -7.57 -9.73 -0.57
CA ARG A 102 -9.02 -9.73 -0.45
C ARG A 102 -9.57 -11.04 -0.98
N ASP A 103 -10.41 -11.72 -0.18
CA ASP A 103 -11.09 -12.91 -0.67
C ASP A 103 -12.27 -12.57 -1.59
N ARG A 104 -12.88 -13.59 -2.19
CA ARG A 104 -14.00 -13.42 -3.15
C ARG A 104 -15.30 -12.96 -2.49
N GLN A 105 -15.38 -12.99 -1.16
CA GLN A 105 -16.50 -12.47 -0.37
C GLN A 105 -16.21 -11.05 0.15
N GLY A 106 -15.08 -10.48 -0.27
CA GLY A 106 -14.70 -9.12 0.04
C GLY A 106 -14.05 -8.93 1.41
N ARG A 107 -13.61 -10.01 2.07
CA ARG A 107 -12.99 -9.98 3.40
C ARG A 107 -11.47 -9.84 3.32
N LEU A 108 -10.87 -9.28 4.37
CA LEU A 108 -9.42 -9.13 4.48
C LEU A 108 -8.76 -10.43 4.91
N ILE A 109 -7.77 -10.89 4.14
CA ILE A 109 -6.84 -11.96 4.50
C ILE A 109 -5.50 -11.34 4.86
N SER A 110 -4.85 -11.81 5.92
CA SER A 110 -3.57 -11.27 6.41
C SER A 110 -2.60 -12.38 6.77
N CYS A 111 -1.33 -12.20 6.41
CA CYS A 111 -0.21 -12.99 6.92
C CYS A 111 0.38 -12.30 8.16
N GLU A 112 0.36 -12.98 9.31
CA GLU A 112 0.84 -12.45 10.59
C GLU A 112 2.22 -13.01 10.94
N HIS A 113 3.27 -12.18 10.94
CA HIS A 113 4.62 -12.63 11.32
C HIS A 113 4.69 -13.02 12.80
N GLY A 114 4.11 -12.21 13.68
CA GLY A 114 4.23 -12.38 15.14
C GLY A 114 3.49 -13.61 15.65
N ALA A 115 2.33 -13.91 15.08
CA ALA A 115 1.53 -15.09 15.43
C ALA A 115 1.76 -16.29 14.50
N ARG A 116 2.59 -16.14 13.45
CA ARG A 116 2.98 -17.18 12.48
C ARG A 116 1.80 -17.88 11.81
N ARG A 117 0.78 -17.11 11.42
CA ARG A 117 -0.49 -17.65 10.91
C ARG A 117 -1.06 -16.81 9.78
N VAL A 118 -2.00 -17.39 9.06
CA VAL A 118 -2.85 -16.68 8.09
C VAL A 118 -4.24 -16.51 8.71
N THR A 119 -4.75 -15.29 8.69
CA THR A 119 -6.05 -14.95 9.27
C THR A 119 -6.98 -14.31 8.27
N ARG A 120 -8.28 -14.43 8.51
CA ARG A 120 -9.34 -13.72 7.81
C ARG A 120 -10.09 -12.83 8.78
N THR A 121 -10.27 -11.58 8.41
CA THR A 121 -11.18 -10.66 9.10
C THR A 121 -12.57 -10.83 8.50
N GLU A 122 -13.48 -11.40 9.27
CA GLU A 122 -14.89 -11.52 8.89
C GLU A 122 -15.54 -10.13 8.79
N LEU A 123 -16.67 -10.04 8.10
CA LEU A 123 -17.40 -8.78 7.92
C LEU A 123 -17.87 -8.16 9.26
N THR A 124 -17.98 -8.98 10.31
CA THR A 124 -18.28 -8.56 11.68
C THR A 124 -17.07 -7.93 12.39
N GLY A 125 -15.88 -7.96 11.77
CA GLY A 125 -14.61 -7.58 12.37
C GLY A 125 -13.92 -8.71 13.15
N HIS A 126 -14.58 -9.86 13.36
CA HIS A 126 -13.97 -11.02 14.02
C HIS A 126 -12.82 -11.59 13.19
N VAL A 127 -11.77 -12.07 13.86
CA VAL A 127 -10.60 -12.66 13.18
C VAL A 127 -10.65 -14.17 13.32
N THR A 128 -10.72 -14.86 12.19
CA THR A 128 -10.66 -16.33 12.11
C THR A 128 -9.29 -16.76 11.61
N VAL A 129 -8.68 -17.76 12.25
CA VAL A 129 -7.45 -18.39 11.79
C VAL A 129 -7.77 -19.33 10.64
N LEU A 130 -7.06 -19.18 9.51
CA LEU A 130 -7.19 -20.06 8.35
C LEU A 130 -6.11 -21.14 8.32
N MET A 131 -4.92 -20.83 8.85
CA MET A 131 -3.75 -21.72 8.91
C MET A 131 -2.78 -21.21 9.99
N ASP A 132 -2.18 -22.10 10.78
CA ASP A 132 -1.15 -21.82 11.81
C ASP A 132 -0.03 -22.87 11.85
#